data_AF-A0A093YP64-F1
#
_entry.id   AF-A0A093YP64-F1
#
_cell.length_a   1.000
_cell.length_b   1.000
_cell.length_c   1.000
_cell.angle_alpha   90.00
_cell.angle_beta   90.00
_cell.angle_gamma   90.00
#
_symmetry.space_group_name_H-M   'P 1'
#
loop_
_entity.id
_entity.type
_entity.pdbx_description
1 polymer ?
#
loop_
_entity_poly.entity_id
_entity_poly.type
_entity_poly.pdbx_seq_one_letter_code
_entity_poly.pdbx_strand_id
1 'polypeptide(L)'
;MPIILCVKSSTMATEFIDSFKPEYEGVVLRPATYQLHLTFLDTVIHVIFCAAGGALDIPQLLRGEILSPSDLYNLGTQNYSKAPVAVVLGRMYDDASFAEMREACKGRSNVPWLRQDL
;
A
#
# COMPACT_ATOMS: atom_id res chain seq x y z
N MET A 1 -4.85 9.15 -0.03
CA MET A 1 -4.35 8.82 -1.39
C MET A 1 -4.01 7.35 -1.37
N PRO A 2 -4.70 6.47 -2.12
CA PRO A 2 -4.49 5.03 -2.01
C PRO A 2 -3.15 4.62 -2.61
N ILE A 3 -2.30 3.93 -1.85
CA ILE A 3 -1.01 3.41 -2.27
C ILE A 3 -0.91 1.92 -1.97
N ILE A 4 -0.09 1.24 -2.77
CA ILE A 4 0.34 -0.13 -2.50
C ILE A 4 1.70 -0.07 -1.80
N LEU A 5 1.87 -0.80 -0.70
CA LEU A 5 3.12 -0.87 0.06
C LEU A 5 3.76 -2.25 -0.10
N CYS A 6 4.98 -2.31 -0.63
CA CYS A 6 5.76 -3.53 -0.75
C CYS A 6 6.85 -3.53 0.33
N VAL A 7 6.72 -4.40 1.33
CA VAL A 7 7.69 -4.56 2.44
C VAL A 7 7.80 -6.02 2.84
N LYS A 8 9.00 -6.53 3.14
CA LYS A 8 9.18 -7.94 3.52
C LYS A 8 8.86 -8.28 4.99
N SER A 9 8.58 -7.27 5.81
CA SER A 9 8.32 -7.42 7.25
C SER A 9 6.98 -6.81 7.63
N SER A 10 6.17 -7.55 8.38
CA SER A 10 4.91 -7.06 8.95
C SER A 10 5.13 -5.95 9.97
N THR A 11 6.20 -6.03 10.78
CA THR A 11 6.57 -4.96 11.72
C THR A 11 6.84 -3.65 10.99
N MET A 12 7.61 -3.70 9.89
CA MET A 12 7.90 -2.51 9.07
C MET A 12 6.65 -1.96 8.38
N ALA A 13 5.74 -2.84 7.94
CA ALA A 13 4.46 -2.42 7.39
C ALA A 13 3.65 -1.63 8.43
N THR A 14 3.54 -2.17 9.66
CA THR A 14 2.81 -1.53 10.75
C THR A 14 3.43 -0.20 11.14
N GLU A 15 4.76 -0.12 11.30
CA GLU A 15 5.47 1.14 11.60
C GLU A 15 5.26 2.19 10.51
N PHE A 16 5.32 1.79 9.24
CA PHE A 16 5.07 2.69 8.12
C PHE A 16 3.62 3.20 8.18
N ILE A 17 2.64 2.31 8.33
CA ILE A 17 1.22 2.67 8.46
C ILE A 17 1.00 3.59 9.67
N ASP A 18 1.65 3.31 10.79
CA ASP A 18 1.59 4.11 12.01
C ASP A 18 2.23 5.49 11.82
N SER A 19 3.29 5.61 11.02
CA SER A 19 3.87 6.91 10.65
C SER A 19 2.92 7.78 9.83
N PHE A 20 1.89 7.21 9.18
CA PHE A 20 0.82 7.98 8.54
C PHE A 20 -0.31 8.35 9.50
N LYS A 21 -0.34 7.79 10.72
CA LYS A 21 -1.30 8.21 11.73
C LYS A 21 -0.84 9.56 12.29
N PRO A 22 -1.72 10.56 12.39
CA PRO A 22 -1.36 11.84 12.99
C PRO A 22 -1.05 11.67 14.49
N GLU A 23 -0.02 12.35 14.99
CA GLU A 23 0.45 12.39 16.40
C GLU A 23 -0.55 13.00 17.42
N TYR A 24 -1.85 13.08 17.11
CA TYR A 24 -2.82 13.76 17.97
C TYR A 24 -3.44 12.82 19.03
N GLU A 25 -2.62 12.29 19.93
CA GLU A 25 -3.12 11.86 21.25
C GLU A 25 -3.47 13.10 22.08
N GLY A 26 -4.69 13.63 21.94
CA GLY A 26 -5.15 14.70 22.83
C GLY A 26 -6.41 15.51 22.47
N VAL A 27 -7.17 15.18 21.41
CA VAL A 27 -8.36 15.97 21.06
C VAL A 27 -9.65 15.26 21.45
N VAL A 28 -10.35 15.88 22.40
CA VAL A 28 -11.73 15.57 22.78
C VAL A 28 -12.62 15.52 21.52
N LEU A 29 -13.28 14.38 21.35
CA LEU A 29 -14.06 13.98 20.19
C LEU A 29 -15.18 14.99 19.87
N ARG A 30 -15.17 15.54 18.65
CA ARG A 30 -16.32 16.22 18.04
C ARG A 30 -16.78 15.44 16.79
N PRO A 31 -18.10 15.38 16.50
CA PRO A 31 -18.65 14.50 15.47
C PRO A 31 -18.23 14.83 14.01
N ALA A 32 -17.71 16.02 13.73
CA ALA A 32 -17.23 16.38 12.39
C ALA A 32 -15.82 15.85 12.05
N THR A 33 -15.04 15.41 13.04
CA THR A 33 -13.63 15.01 12.85
C THR A 33 -13.44 13.53 12.54
N TYR A 34 -14.48 12.68 12.69
CA TYR A 34 -14.44 11.27 12.28
C TYR A 34 -14.12 11.10 10.79
N GLN A 35 -14.60 12.04 9.95
CA GLN A 35 -14.42 11.98 8.51
C GLN A 35 -12.96 12.27 8.10
N LEU A 36 -12.26 13.16 8.82
CA LEU A 36 -10.84 13.46 8.59
C LEU A 36 -9.92 12.33 9.09
N HIS A 37 -10.26 11.70 10.23
CA HIS A 37 -9.49 10.57 10.76
C HIS A 37 -9.57 9.34 9.83
N LEU A 38 -10.73 9.07 9.23
CA LEU A 38 -10.91 7.99 8.25
C LEU A 38 -10.16 8.26 6.93
N THR A 39 -10.10 9.52 6.47
CA THR A 39 -9.42 9.84 5.19
C THR A 39 -7.91 9.59 5.18
N PHE A 40 -7.25 9.59 6.34
CA PHE A 40 -5.82 9.32 6.45
C PHE A 40 -5.50 7.82 6.51
N LEU A 41 -6.37 7.02 7.12
CA LEU A 41 -6.20 5.58 7.24
C LEU A 41 -6.31 4.87 5.88
N ASP A 42 -7.05 5.42 4.93
CA ASP A 42 -7.17 4.92 3.54
C ASP A 42 -5.93 5.18 2.66
N THR A 43 -4.77 5.44 3.26
CA THR A 43 -3.54 5.67 2.51
C THR A 43 -2.97 4.34 2.00
N VAL A 44 -2.72 3.36 2.88
CA VAL A 44 -2.20 2.05 2.45
C VAL A 44 -3.33 1.07 2.25
N ILE A 45 -3.69 0.79 0.99
CA ILE A 45 -4.83 -0.08 0.66
C ILE A 45 -4.44 -1.55 0.54
N HIS A 46 -3.17 -1.86 0.28
CA HIS A 46 -2.68 -3.23 0.12
C HIS A 46 -1.20 -3.34 0.48
N VAL A 47 -0.83 -4.37 1.25
CA VAL A 47 0.55 -4.65 1.67
C VAL A 47 1.05 -5.96 1.06
N ILE A 48 2.23 -5.91 0.46
CA ILE A 48 2.83 -7.01 -0.31
C ILE A 48 4.14 -7.45 0.32
N PHE A 49 4.20 -8.73 0.71
CA PHE A 49 5.33 -9.30 1.47
C PHE A 49 6.39 -10.01 0.62
N CYS A 50 6.08 -10.36 -0.63
CA CYS A 50 7.02 -11.01 -1.52
C CYS A 50 6.85 -10.56 -2.97
N ALA A 51 7.92 -10.70 -3.76
CA ALA A 51 7.94 -10.26 -5.15
C ALA A 51 6.93 -11.01 -6.03
N ALA A 52 6.84 -12.33 -5.86
CA ALA A 52 5.88 -13.17 -6.58
C ALA A 52 4.42 -12.75 -6.32
N GLY A 53 4.05 -12.46 -5.07
CA GLY A 53 2.73 -11.90 -4.73
C GLY A 53 2.52 -10.54 -5.39
N GLY A 54 3.54 -9.67 -5.34
CA GLY A 54 3.51 -8.37 -6.02
C GLY A 54 3.30 -8.44 -7.52
N ALA A 55 3.95 -9.39 -8.20
CA ALA A 55 3.79 -9.60 -9.62
C ALA A 55 2.39 -10.09 -10.02
N LEU A 56 1.64 -10.69 -9.08
CA LEU A 56 0.26 -11.13 -9.28
C LEU A 56 -0.75 -10.04 -8.91
N ASP A 57 -0.57 -9.38 -7.77
CA ASP A 57 -1.58 -8.52 -7.16
C ASP A 57 -1.53 -7.08 -7.68
N ILE A 58 -0.33 -6.50 -7.79
CA ILE A 58 -0.16 -5.11 -8.22
C ILE A 58 -0.82 -4.86 -9.58
N PRO A 59 -0.64 -5.69 -10.61
CA PRO A 59 -1.27 -5.46 -11.91
C PRO A 59 -2.81 -5.46 -11.88
N GLN A 60 -3.43 -6.21 -10.97
CA GLN A 60 -4.88 -6.28 -10.82
C GLN A 60 -5.39 -5.01 -10.12
N LEU A 61 -4.75 -4.64 -9.01
CA LEU A 61 -5.06 -3.44 -8.25
C LEU A 61 -4.93 -2.17 -9.08
N LEU A 62 -3.90 -2.07 -9.93
CA LEU A 62 -3.70 -0.94 -10.83
C LEU A 62 -4.79 -0.79 -11.90
N ARG A 63 -5.51 -1.88 -12.22
CA ARG A 63 -6.68 -1.86 -13.11
C ARG A 63 -7.98 -1.53 -12.36
N GLY A 64 -7.90 -1.34 -11.04
CA GLY A 64 -9.08 -1.16 -10.18
C GLY A 64 -9.83 -2.45 -9.91
N GLU A 65 -9.19 -3.61 -10.09
CA GLU A 65 -9.78 -4.91 -9.76
C GLU A 65 -9.74 -5.11 -8.23
N ILE A 66 -10.78 -5.76 -7.71
CA ILE A 66 -10.93 -6.08 -6.30
C ILE A 66 -10.29 -7.44 -6.07
N LEU A 67 -9.22 -7.48 -5.29
CA LEU A 67 -8.64 -8.74 -4.83
C LEU A 67 -9.54 -9.34 -3.73
N SER A 68 -9.63 -10.66 -3.70
CA SER A 68 -10.42 -11.38 -2.69
C SER A 68 -9.97 -10.93 -1.28
N PRO A 69 -10.88 -10.52 -0.38
CA PRO A 69 -10.55 -10.02 0.96
C PRO A 69 -10.00 -11.10 1.92
N SER A 70 -9.64 -12.26 1.39
CA SER A 70 -9.20 -13.44 2.14
C SER A 70 -7.69 -13.50 2.36
N ASP A 71 -6.92 -12.53 1.87
CA ASP A 71 -5.53 -12.36 2.30
C ASP A 71 -5.52 -11.85 3.75
N LEU A 72 -5.68 -12.79 4.67
CA LEU A 72 -5.56 -12.62 6.13
C LEU A 72 -4.24 -11.95 6.54
N TYR A 73 -3.24 -11.98 5.66
CA TYR A 73 -1.94 -11.39 5.87
C TYR A 73 -1.85 -9.93 5.41
N ASN A 74 -2.81 -9.42 4.62
CA ASN A 74 -2.77 -8.04 4.14
C ASN A 74 -3.13 -7.05 5.27
N LEU A 75 -2.14 -6.24 5.66
CA LEU A 75 -2.25 -5.23 6.71
C LEU A 75 -2.82 -3.89 6.23
N GLY A 76 -3.10 -3.74 4.93
CA GLY A 76 -3.72 -2.55 4.36
C GLY A 76 -5.22 -2.49 4.63
N THR A 77 -5.85 -1.36 4.30
CA THR A 77 -7.30 -1.18 4.52
C THR A 77 -8.18 -2.04 3.62
N GLN A 78 -7.62 -2.59 2.54
CA GLN A 78 -8.34 -3.33 1.50
C GLN A 78 -9.47 -2.52 0.85
N ASN A 79 -9.42 -1.19 0.97
CA ASN A 79 -10.38 -0.29 0.36
C ASN A 79 -10.04 -0.06 -1.12
N TYR A 80 -10.49 -0.98 -1.96
CA TYR A 80 -10.28 -0.93 -3.42
C TYR A 80 -11.33 -0.07 -4.16
N SER A 81 -12.10 0.76 -3.45
CA SER A 81 -13.06 1.70 -4.08
C SER A 81 -12.39 2.75 -4.97
N LYS A 82 -11.08 2.94 -4.82
CA LYS A 82 -10.24 3.83 -5.62
C LYS A 82 -8.99 3.08 -6.07
N ALA A 83 -8.62 3.24 -7.33
CA ALA A 83 -7.37 2.69 -7.86
C ALA A 83 -6.16 3.32 -7.14
N PRO A 84 -5.10 2.55 -6.86
CA PRO A 84 -3.89 3.06 -6.26
C PRO A 84 -3.20 4.10 -7.16
N VAL A 85 -2.65 5.14 -6.54
CA VAL A 85 -1.97 6.24 -7.23
C VAL A 85 -0.44 6.08 -7.22
N ALA A 86 0.10 5.16 -6.42
CA ALA A 86 1.53 4.87 -6.36
C ALA A 86 1.78 3.46 -5.80
N VAL A 87 2.96 2.93 -6.15
CA VAL A 87 3.53 1.73 -5.52
C VAL A 87 4.78 2.16 -4.76
N VAL A 88 4.85 1.85 -3.47
CA VAL A 88 6.00 2.15 -2.61
C VAL A 88 6.73 0.85 -2.31
N LEU A 89 8.04 0.82 -2.51
CA LEU A 89 8.89 -0.33 -2.24
C LEU A 89 9.90 -0.03 -1.14
N GLY A 90 9.90 -0.87 -0.11
CA GLY A 90 10.91 -0.88 0.93
C GLY A 90 12.27 -1.39 0.42
N ARG A 91 13.33 -0.97 1.12
CA ARG A 91 14.74 -1.25 0.77
C ARG A 91 15.11 -2.74 0.68
N MET A 92 14.32 -3.63 1.27
CA MET A 92 14.57 -5.08 1.31
C MET A 92 14.26 -5.80 -0.01
N TYR A 93 13.74 -5.07 -1.02
CA TYR A 93 13.59 -5.58 -2.38
C TYR A 93 14.83 -5.23 -3.20
N ASP A 94 15.57 -6.28 -3.58
CA ASP A 94 16.68 -6.19 -4.51
C ASP A 94 16.21 -5.86 -5.94
N ASP A 95 17.15 -5.61 -6.83
CA ASP A 95 16.86 -5.23 -8.22
C ASP A 95 16.10 -6.31 -8.98
N ALA A 96 16.38 -7.59 -8.70
CA ALA A 96 15.70 -8.72 -9.34
C ALA A 96 14.22 -8.77 -8.92
N SER A 97 13.96 -8.66 -7.62
CA SER A 97 12.61 -8.64 -7.04
C SER A 97 11.82 -7.43 -7.52
N PHE A 98 12.47 -6.26 -7.60
CA PHE A 98 11.86 -5.05 -8.17
C PHE A 98 11.51 -5.23 -9.64
N ALA A 99 12.45 -5.77 -10.45
CA ALA A 99 12.25 -6.01 -11.87
C ALA A 99 11.10 -6.99 -12.12
N GLU A 100 11.00 -8.07 -11.33
CA GLU A 100 9.91 -9.05 -11.40
C GLU A 100 8.53 -8.37 -11.29
N MET A 101 8.32 -7.59 -10.23
CA MET A 101 7.07 -6.87 -10.00
C MET A 101 6.82 -5.78 -11.06
N ARG A 102 7.87 -5.05 -11.46
CA ARG A 102 7.77 -3.94 -12.40
C ARG A 102 7.45 -4.42 -13.82
N GLU A 103 8.09 -5.47 -14.29
CA GLU A 103 7.82 -6.04 -15.62
C GLU A 103 6.41 -6.64 -15.69
N ALA A 104 5.92 -7.25 -14.61
CA ALA A 104 4.52 -7.71 -14.54
C ALA A 104 3.50 -6.58 -14.73
N CYS A 105 3.88 -5.34 -14.38
CA CYS A 105 3.05 -4.15 -14.50
C CYS A 105 3.28 -3.36 -15.80
N LYS A 106 4.20 -3.78 -16.66
CA LYS A 106 4.58 -3.04 -17.87
C LYS A 106 3.40 -2.86 -18.81
N GLY A 107 3.18 -1.62 -19.23
CA GLY A 107 2.07 -1.25 -20.12
C GLY A 107 0.68 -1.28 -19.46
N ARG A 108 0.58 -1.51 -18.14
CA ARG A 108 -0.71 -1.62 -17.44
C ARG A 108 -1.11 -0.34 -16.69
N SER A 109 -0.14 0.45 -16.22
CA SER A 109 -0.42 1.76 -15.63
C SER A 109 0.80 2.67 -15.70
N ASN A 110 0.58 3.97 -15.51
CA ASN A 110 1.62 4.99 -15.42
C ASN A 110 1.83 5.49 -13.98
N VAL A 111 1.48 4.68 -12.98
CA VAL A 111 1.66 5.11 -11.58
C VAL A 111 3.14 5.19 -11.22
N PRO A 112 3.56 6.20 -10.46
CA PRO A 112 4.92 6.28 -9.94
C PRO A 112 5.24 5.09 -9.03
N TRP A 113 6.45 4.57 -9.16
CA TRP A 113 7.01 3.58 -8.24
C TRP A 113 8.08 4.27 -7.42
N LEU A 114 7.84 4.39 -6.12
CA LEU A 114 8.75 5.00 -5.17
C LEU A 114 9.56 3.88 -4.54
N ARG A 115 10.85 3.81 -4.89
CA ARG A 115 11.81 2.95 -4.22
C ARG A 115 12.67 3.84 -3.35
N GLN A 116 12.86 3.44 -2.10
CA GLN A 116 13.84 4.10 -1.25
C GLN A 116 15.23 3.80 -1.81
N ASP A 117 15.85 4.80 -2.43
CA ASP A 117 17.25 4.76 -2.89
C ASP A 117 18.20 4.60 -1.68
N LEU A 118 19.40 4.07 -1.95
CA LEU A 118 20.48 3.88 -1.00
C LEU A 118 21.09 5.20 -0.51
#